data_AF-A0A0M0BZ59-F1
#
_entry.id   AF-A0A0M0BZ59-F1
#
_cell.length_a   1.000
_cell.length_b   1.000
_cell.length_c   1.000
_cell.angle_alpha   90.00
_cell.angle_beta   90.00
_cell.angle_gamma   90.00
#
_symmetry.space_group_name_H-M   'P 1'
#
loop_
_entity.id
_entity.type
_entity.pdbx_description
1 polymer ?
#
loop_
_entity_poly.entity_id
_entity_poly.type
_entity_poly.pdbx_seq_one_letter_code
_entity_poly.pdbx_strand_id
1 'polypeptide(L)'
;MANLDKKESHNEEINELNVIITELLSDAGKLAGDLISGIYMYFFMGIMSILFGILTAWSNRYYILNGDYVGTLLAGMVAVSGFFIIIKGVQLREKYSKIFKLHKKFKQNS
;
A
#
# COMPACT_ATOMS: atom_id res chain seq x y z
N MET A 1 -15.27 41.96 -34.12
CA MET A 1 -15.53 41.77 -32.67
C MET A 1 -15.96 40.34 -32.33
N ALA A 2 -16.82 39.66 -33.11
CA ALA A 2 -17.25 38.28 -32.84
C ALA A 2 -16.15 37.18 -32.80
N ASN A 3 -14.96 37.40 -33.35
CA ASN A 3 -13.85 36.44 -33.30
C ASN A 3 -12.96 36.55 -32.05
N LEU A 4 -13.12 37.62 -31.25
CA LEU A 4 -12.38 37.80 -29.99
C LEU A 4 -13.12 37.11 -28.83
N ASP A 5 -14.46 37.29 -28.74
CA ASP A 5 -15.32 36.57 -27.77
C ASP A 5 -15.19 35.05 -27.88
N LYS A 6 -15.12 34.52 -29.11
CA LYS A 6 -14.97 33.07 -29.34
C LYS A 6 -13.61 32.53 -28.91
N LYS A 7 -12.57 33.37 -28.86
CA LYS A 7 -11.21 32.99 -28.45
C LYS A 7 -11.04 33.06 -26.93
N GLU A 8 -11.68 34.01 -26.28
CA GLU A 8 -11.69 34.12 -24.81
C GLU A 8 -12.51 32.99 -24.17
N SER A 9 -13.71 32.71 -24.68
CA SER A 9 -14.54 31.57 -24.21
C SER A 9 -13.82 30.23 -24.36
N HIS A 10 -13.09 30.02 -25.46
CA HIS A 10 -12.36 28.76 -25.67
C HIS A 10 -11.10 28.66 -24.80
N ASN A 11 -10.48 29.80 -24.47
CA ASN A 11 -9.39 29.83 -23.50
C ASN A 11 -9.88 29.56 -22.07
N GLU A 12 -11.06 30.04 -21.68
CA GLU A 12 -11.69 29.71 -20.40
C GLU A 12 -12.02 28.22 -20.30
N GLU A 13 -12.62 27.62 -21.32
CA GLU A 13 -12.86 26.17 -21.38
C GLU A 13 -11.57 25.36 -21.28
N ILE A 14 -10.49 25.77 -21.96
CA ILE A 14 -9.18 25.11 -21.85
C ILE A 14 -8.61 25.25 -20.44
N ASN A 15 -8.80 26.41 -19.79
CA ASN A 15 -8.31 26.64 -18.43
C ASN A 15 -9.07 25.79 -17.41
N GLU A 16 -10.40 25.71 -17.52
CA GLU A 16 -11.21 24.81 -16.70
C GLU A 16 -10.82 23.34 -16.91
N LEU A 17 -10.60 22.93 -18.16
CA LEU A 17 -10.14 21.57 -18.47
C LEU A 17 -8.77 21.29 -17.83
N ASN A 18 -7.87 22.28 -17.83
CA ASN A 18 -6.54 22.15 -17.25
C ASN A 18 -6.59 22.06 -15.72
N VAL A 19 -7.50 22.80 -15.07
CA VAL A 19 -7.76 22.67 -13.63
C VAL A 19 -8.27 21.27 -13.30
N ILE A 20 -9.26 20.77 -14.05
CA ILE A 20 -9.80 19.41 -13.86
C ILE A 20 -8.72 18.34 -14.03
N ILE A 21 -7.88 18.46 -15.08
CA ILE A 21 -6.76 17.52 -15.31
C ILE A 21 -5.76 17.57 -14.15
N THR A 22 -5.48 18.76 -13.63
CA THR A 22 -4.55 18.93 -12.51
C THR A 22 -5.09 18.31 -11.22
N GLU A 23 -6.39 18.50 -10.93
CA GLU A 23 -7.06 17.86 -9.80
C GLU A 23 -7.05 16.33 -9.91
N LEU A 24 -7.39 15.80 -11.09
CA LEU A 24 -7.34 14.36 -11.38
C LEU A 24 -5.93 13.77 -11.19
N LEU A 25 -4.89 14.50 -11.62
CA LEU A 25 -3.50 14.09 -11.41
C LEU A 25 -3.12 14.08 -9.93
N SER A 26 -3.55 15.09 -9.18
CA SER A 26 -3.35 15.17 -7.73
C SER A 26 -4.01 14.00 -7.00
N ASP A 27 -5.28 13.70 -7.31
CA ASP A 27 -6.02 12.63 -6.66
C ASP A 27 -5.48 11.24 -7.05
N ALA A 28 -5.07 11.05 -8.30
CA ALA A 28 -4.34 9.86 -8.71
C ALA A 28 -3.01 9.71 -7.96
N GLY A 29 -2.31 10.82 -7.69
CA GLY A 29 -1.08 10.87 -6.89
C GLY A 29 -1.30 10.46 -5.44
N LYS A 30 -2.37 10.94 -4.80
CA LYS A 30 -2.79 10.54 -3.45
C LYS A 30 -3.15 9.07 -3.39
N LEU A 31 -3.98 8.59 -4.32
CA LEU A 31 -4.38 7.18 -4.41
C LEU A 31 -3.16 6.26 -4.57
N ALA A 32 -2.17 6.67 -5.38
CA ALA A 32 -0.90 5.96 -5.50
C ALA A 32 -0.15 5.92 -4.16
N GLY A 33 -0.09 7.04 -3.43
CA GLY A 33 0.49 7.12 -2.09
C GLY A 33 -0.19 6.18 -1.09
N ASP A 34 -1.52 6.16 -1.08
CA ASP A 34 -2.31 5.29 -0.19
C ASP A 34 -2.08 3.82 -0.52
N LEU A 35 -2.02 3.46 -1.80
CA LEU A 35 -1.71 2.10 -2.24
C LEU A 35 -0.31 1.66 -1.82
N ILE A 36 0.67 2.56 -1.94
CA ILE A 36 2.04 2.33 -1.49
C ILE A 36 2.07 2.11 0.02
N SER A 37 1.41 2.97 0.78
CA SER A 37 1.28 2.87 2.25
C SER A 37 0.63 1.55 2.67
N GLY A 38 -0.47 1.17 2.01
CA GLY A 38 -1.17 -0.09 2.24
C GLY A 38 -0.25 -1.30 2.04
N ILE A 39 0.56 -1.30 0.98
CA ILE A 39 1.55 -2.37 0.73
C ILE A 39 2.58 -2.46 1.85
N TYR A 40 3.10 -1.33 2.34
CA TYR A 40 4.01 -1.33 3.49
C TYR A 40 3.33 -1.82 4.77
N MET A 41 2.04 -1.52 4.95
CA MET A 41 1.26 -2.02 6.07
C MET A 41 1.09 -3.55 6.04
N TYR A 42 0.91 -4.15 4.86
CA TYR A 42 0.95 -5.62 4.70
C TYR A 42 2.29 -6.18 5.17
N PHE A 43 3.41 -5.61 4.75
CA PHE A 43 4.73 -6.05 5.21
C PHE A 43 4.89 -5.93 6.72
N PHE A 44 4.49 -4.80 7.30
CA PHE A 44 4.53 -4.58 8.74
C PHE A 44 3.69 -5.62 9.50
N MET A 45 2.43 -5.82 9.09
CA MET A 45 1.54 -6.81 9.71
C MET A 45 2.12 -8.22 9.62
N GLY A 46 2.66 -8.59 8.46
CA GLY A 46 3.25 -9.92 8.27
C GLY A 46 4.46 -10.16 9.18
N ILE A 47 5.34 -9.17 9.31
CA ILE A 47 6.50 -9.24 10.23
C ILE A 47 6.02 -9.34 11.69
N MET A 48 5.05 -8.51 12.08
CA MET A 48 4.52 -8.52 13.45
C MET A 48 3.84 -9.86 13.79
N SER A 49 3.09 -10.45 12.86
CA SER A 49 2.51 -11.79 13.04
C SER A 49 3.58 -12.87 13.22
N ILE A 50 4.66 -12.84 12.43
CA ILE A 50 5.79 -13.78 12.61
C ILE A 50 6.43 -13.61 13.98
N LEU A 51 6.75 -12.37 14.38
CA LEU A 51 7.34 -12.09 15.69
C LEU A 51 6.43 -12.53 16.83
N PHE A 52 5.12 -12.29 16.70
CA PHE A 52 4.14 -12.70 17.69
C PHE A 52 4.06 -14.24 17.82
N GLY A 53 4.08 -14.95 16.69
CA GLY A 53 4.17 -16.41 16.68
C GLY A 53 5.43 -16.92 17.38
N ILE A 54 6.60 -16.35 17.08
CA ILE A 54 7.87 -16.74 17.72
C ILE A 54 7.83 -16.47 19.23
N LEU A 55 7.37 -15.29 19.65
CA LEU A 55 7.25 -14.93 21.07
C LEU A 55 6.31 -15.87 21.82
N THR A 56 5.17 -16.21 21.21
CA THR A 56 4.18 -17.11 21.81
C THR A 56 4.73 -18.54 21.91
N ALA A 57 5.47 -19.01 20.92
CA ALA A 57 6.15 -20.30 20.99
C ALA A 57 7.21 -20.31 22.10
N TRP A 58 7.96 -19.22 22.26
CA TRP A 58 8.97 -19.09 23.31
C TRP A 58 8.37 -19.02 24.71
N SER A 59 7.29 -18.27 24.90
CA SER A 59 6.58 -18.19 26.20
C SER A 59 5.96 -19.53 26.58
N ASN A 60 5.47 -20.30 25.61
CA ASN A 60 4.86 -21.60 25.84
C ASN A 60 5.87 -22.76 25.96
N ARG A 61 7.18 -22.50 25.92
CA ARG A 61 8.21 -23.56 25.97
C ARG A 61 8.06 -24.52 27.16
N TYR A 62 7.59 -24.02 28.30
CA TYR A 62 7.40 -24.81 29.51
C TYR A 62 6.19 -25.75 29.40
N TYR A 63 5.12 -25.33 28.72
CA TYR A 63 3.92 -26.13 28.49
C TYR A 63 4.14 -27.21 27.44
N ILE A 64 4.96 -26.94 26.42
CA ILE A 64 5.38 -27.93 25.42
C ILE A 64 6.08 -29.13 26.09
N LEU A 65 6.96 -28.86 27.05
CA LEU A 65 7.67 -29.90 27.80
C LEU A 65 6.74 -30.77 28.66
N ASN A 66 5.55 -30.25 28.99
CA ASN A 66 4.52 -30.94 29.76
C ASN A 66 3.40 -31.53 28.89
N GLY A 67 3.57 -31.53 27.56
CA GLY A 67 2.65 -32.16 26.62
C GLY A 67 1.45 -31.32 26.17
N ASP A 68 1.41 -30.01 26.49
CA ASP A 68 0.40 -29.09 25.95
C ASP A 68 0.94 -28.35 24.73
N TYR A 69 0.43 -28.75 23.56
CA TYR A 69 0.89 -28.27 22.25
C TYR A 69 -0.05 -27.23 21.62
N VAL A 70 -1.20 -26.95 22.23
CA VAL A 70 -2.25 -26.12 21.61
C VAL A 70 -1.74 -24.70 21.35
N GLY A 71 -1.09 -24.10 22.36
CA GLY A 71 -0.51 -22.75 22.24
C GLY A 71 0.59 -22.65 21.18
N THR A 72 1.37 -23.71 21.00
CA THR A 72 2.46 -23.78 20.01
C THR A 72 1.95 -23.98 18.60
N LEU A 73 0.89 -24.78 18.43
CA LEU A 73 0.22 -24.96 17.15
C LEU A 73 -0.40 -23.64 16.68
N LEU A 74 -1.11 -22.93 17.57
CA LEU A 74 -1.63 -21.58 17.30
C LEU A 74 -0.51 -20.60 16.94
N ALA A 75 0.59 -20.59 17.69
CA ALA A 75 1.75 -19.75 17.40
C ALA A 75 2.33 -20.02 16.01
N GLY A 76 2.44 -21.30 15.62
CA GLY A 76 2.87 -21.72 14.29
C GLY A 76 1.92 -21.23 13.19
N MET A 77 0.62 -21.36 13.39
CA MET A 77 -0.38 -20.87 12.44
C MET A 77 -0.31 -19.35 12.24
N VAL A 78 -0.11 -18.58 13.31
CA VAL A 78 0.05 -17.12 13.23
C VAL A 78 1.35 -16.73 12.52
N ALA A 79 2.44 -17.46 12.76
CA ALA A 79 3.69 -17.21 12.03
C ALA A 79 3.55 -17.50 10.52
N VAL A 80 2.90 -18.62 10.17
CA VAL A 80 2.64 -18.98 8.78
C VAL A 80 1.72 -17.98 8.09
N SER A 81 0.66 -17.50 8.77
CA SER A 81 -0.20 -16.47 8.21
C SER A 81 0.57 -15.17 7.96
N GLY A 82 1.45 -14.76 8.89
CA GLY A 82 2.36 -13.63 8.71
C GLY A 82 3.23 -13.78 7.46
N PHE A 83 3.77 -14.96 7.20
CA PHE A 83 4.54 -15.25 5.99
C PHE A 83 3.72 -15.08 4.70
N PHE A 84 2.48 -15.60 4.67
CA PHE A 84 1.58 -15.40 3.52
C PHE A 84 1.22 -13.93 3.30
N ILE A 85 1.03 -13.15 4.36
CA ILE A 85 0.79 -11.70 4.29
C ILE A 85 1.99 -10.99 3.63
N ILE A 86 3.22 -11.36 3.98
CA ILE A 86 4.43 -10.81 3.35
C ILE A 86 4.45 -11.14 1.86
N ILE A 87 4.19 -12.39 1.47
CA ILE A 87 4.14 -12.79 0.06
C ILE A 87 3.10 -11.97 -0.70
N LYS A 88 1.91 -11.76 -0.11
CA LYS A 88 0.89 -10.89 -0.71
C LYS A 88 1.37 -9.45 -0.85
N GLY A 89 2.09 -8.92 0.13
CA GLY A 89 2.76 -7.62 0.04
C GLY A 89 3.73 -7.53 -1.14
N VAL A 90 4.54 -8.57 -1.38
CA VAL A 90 5.46 -8.64 -2.54
C VAL A 90 4.68 -8.66 -3.85
N GLN A 91 3.66 -9.52 -3.96
CA GLN A 91 2.82 -9.61 -5.16
C GLN A 91 2.13 -8.28 -5.49
N LEU A 92 1.61 -7.58 -4.47
CA LEU A 92 1.01 -6.25 -4.63
C LEU A 92 2.06 -5.22 -5.08
N ARG A 93 3.24 -5.21 -4.47
CA ARG A 93 4.34 -4.33 -4.86
C ARG A 93 4.76 -4.53 -6.32
N GLU A 94 4.85 -5.77 -6.77
CA GLU A 94 5.19 -6.10 -8.15
C GLU A 94 4.09 -5.66 -9.13
N LYS A 95 2.84 -6.04 -8.85
CA LYS A 95 1.67 -5.69 -9.65
C LYS A 95 1.54 -4.18 -9.83
N TYR A 96 1.82 -3.41 -8.79
CA TYR A 96 1.71 -1.95 -8.79
C TYR A 96 3.04 -1.23 -9.02
N SER A 97 4.13 -1.92 -9.39
CA SER A 97 5.45 -1.29 -9.53
C SER A 97 5.49 -0.14 -10.55
N LYS A 98 4.61 -0.17 -11.57
CA LYS A 98 4.43 0.94 -12.51
C LYS A 98 3.92 2.20 -11.82
N ILE A 99 2.96 2.06 -10.90
CA ILE A 99 2.42 3.16 -10.09
C ILE A 99 3.48 3.70 -9.14
N PHE A 100 4.28 2.84 -8.51
CA PHE A 100 5.43 3.28 -7.69
C PHE A 100 6.44 4.11 -8.49
N LYS A 101 6.77 3.68 -9.71
CA LYS A 101 7.69 4.42 -10.60
C LYS A 101 7.11 5.76 -11.01
N LEU A 102 5.82 5.82 -11.31
CA LEU A 102 5.10 7.06 -11.62
C LEU A 102 5.07 8.02 -10.43
N HIS A 103 4.66 7.54 -9.24
CA HIS A 103 4.66 8.35 -8.01
C HIS A 103 6.06 8.91 -7.69
N LYS A 104 7.11 8.10 -7.85
CA LYS A 104 8.50 8.56 -7.65
C LYS A 104 8.90 9.68 -8.63
N LYS A 105 8.47 9.60 -9.89
CA LYS A 105 8.72 10.65 -10.89
C LYS A 105 7.95 11.93 -10.58
N PHE A 106 6.67 11.83 -10.20
CA PHE A 106 5.87 13.00 -9.81
C PHE A 106 6.42 13.70 -8.57
N LYS A 107 6.94 12.94 -7.60
CA LYS A 107 7.58 13.52 -6.39
C LYS A 107 8.96 14.15 -6.67
N GLN A 108 9.64 13.82 -7.78
CA GLN A 108 10.92 14.43 -8.15
C GLN A 108 10.77 15.70 -9.02
N ASN A 109 9.61 15.88 -9.67
CA ASN A 109 9.31 17.01 -10.56
C ASN A 109 8.36 18.05 -9.93
N SER A 110 7.98 17.87 -8.66
CA SER A 110 7.28 18.85 -7.82
C SER A 110 8.23 19.37 -6.75
#